data_AF-G4TY22-F1
#
_entry.id   AF-G4TY22-F1
#
_cell.length_a   1.000
_cell.length_b   1.000
_cell.length_c   1.000
_cell.angle_alpha   90.00
_cell.angle_beta   90.00
_cell.angle_gamma   90.00
#
_symmetry.space_group_name_H-M   'P 1'
#
loop_
_entity.id
_entity.type
_entity.pdbx_description
1 polymer ?
#
loop_
_entity_poly.entity_id
_entity_poly.type
_entity_poly.pdbx_seq_one_letter_code
_entity_poly.pdbx_strand_id
1 'polypeptide(L)'
;MTYGNRLDTLNHHLLDWNMRKIRRMGPDLHQRLMKARNQVRLHSSNYDKFADALDPLYSSNYLEAWVDLEENYIPSVGQQSVYKAAAGKEATREDIIATITHSEMGDSAQPPLPNLSIHVLWMNKGLDIQREQRRLQLRSQKINSGAMEIDHDRLRNSRQALWMRINAWRTQAPEEVPQVDEEADFAHCDSNPEDEELILPSSLEIECRPKDFTSVEIELRKGQANQSLQTLRRLLSQQLVLRREVRVSIRGQHAATRANGLFDRIGSQIKESANLYRCALSAMHTLGMDSRLLDLYRVSLH
;
A
#
# COMPACT_ATOMS: atom_id res chain seq x y z
N MET A 1 -1.86 22.42 55.39
CA MET A 1 -1.00 21.23 55.18
C MET A 1 0.42 21.56 55.63
N THR A 2 0.90 20.92 56.69
CA THR A 2 2.30 20.97 57.12
C THR A 2 3.18 20.14 56.19
N TYR A 3 4.49 20.45 56.14
CA TYR A 3 5.47 19.78 55.28
C TYR A 3 5.50 18.26 55.50
N GLY A 4 5.46 17.79 56.75
CA GLY A 4 5.40 16.36 57.09
C GLY A 4 4.17 15.66 56.49
N ASN A 5 3.00 16.30 56.55
CA ASN A 5 1.76 15.71 56.03
C ASN A 5 1.78 15.54 54.49
N ARG A 6 2.51 16.42 53.77
CA ARG A 6 2.74 16.25 52.32
C ARG A 6 3.67 15.07 52.03
N LEU A 7 4.75 14.93 52.79
CA LEU A 7 5.70 13.82 52.67
C LEU A 7 5.03 12.47 52.94
N ASP A 8 4.22 12.38 53.99
CA ASP A 8 3.50 11.15 54.32
C ASP A 8 2.49 10.77 53.23
N THR A 9 1.77 11.74 52.68
CA THR A 9 0.85 11.51 51.56
C THR A 9 1.59 10.99 50.32
N LEU A 10 2.74 11.59 49.98
CA LEU A 10 3.57 11.12 48.86
C LEU A 10 4.10 9.70 49.11
N ASN A 11 4.62 9.43 50.30
CA ASN A 11 5.12 8.11 50.67
C ASN A 11 4.01 7.06 50.59
N HIS A 12 2.80 7.37 51.05
CA HIS A 12 1.67 6.46 50.97
C HIS A 12 1.29 6.12 49.53
N HIS A 13 1.22 7.12 48.64
CA HIS A 13 0.95 6.88 47.22
C HIS A 13 2.05 6.09 46.52
N LEU A 14 3.32 6.39 46.80
CA LEU A 14 4.46 5.69 46.22
C LEU A 14 4.55 4.24 46.71
N LEU A 15 4.33 4.00 48.01
CA LEU A 15 4.33 2.66 48.60
C LEU A 15 3.16 1.83 48.08
N ASP A 16 1.95 2.37 48.02
CA ASP A 16 0.80 1.67 47.45
C ASP A 16 1.02 1.33 45.97
N TRP A 17 1.60 2.25 45.18
CA TRP A 17 1.95 1.99 43.78
C TRP A 17 3.01 0.88 43.64
N ASN A 18 4.07 0.91 44.46
CA ASN A 18 5.10 -0.13 44.49
C ASN A 18 4.50 -1.49 44.89
N MET A 19 3.65 -1.53 45.90
CA MET A 19 2.97 -2.76 46.34
C MET A 19 2.02 -3.31 45.27
N ARG A 20 1.28 -2.45 44.57
CA ARG A 20 0.45 -2.86 43.42
C ARG A 20 1.30 -3.41 42.28
N LYS A 21 2.48 -2.82 42.00
CA LYS A 21 3.42 -3.36 41.01
C LYS A 21 3.95 -4.74 41.38
N ILE A 22 4.46 -4.91 42.59
CA ILE A 22 5.02 -6.19 43.06
C ILE A 22 3.95 -7.29 42.96
N ARG A 23 2.73 -7.02 43.43
CA ARG A 23 1.61 -7.98 43.34
C ARG A 23 1.23 -8.34 41.90
N ARG A 24 1.28 -7.38 40.97
CA ARG A 24 0.92 -7.59 39.55
C ARG A 24 2.08 -8.16 38.72
N MET A 25 3.31 -8.08 39.20
CA MET A 25 4.49 -8.45 38.45
C MET A 25 4.54 -9.94 38.11
N GLY A 26 4.22 -10.83 39.06
CA GLY A 26 4.19 -12.27 38.81
C GLY A 26 3.23 -12.67 37.68
N PRO A 27 1.93 -12.34 37.78
CA PRO A 27 0.95 -12.62 36.73
C PRO A 27 1.29 -11.98 35.38
N ASP A 28 1.75 -10.71 35.36
CA ASP A 28 2.13 -10.02 34.13
C ASP A 28 3.35 -10.67 33.45
N LEU A 29 4.39 -11.02 34.23
CA LEU A 29 5.55 -11.75 33.72
C LEU A 29 5.17 -13.12 33.17
N HIS A 30 4.31 -13.86 33.88
CA HIS A 30 3.81 -15.15 33.39
C HIS A 30 3.05 -14.99 32.07
N GLN A 31 2.15 -14.01 31.97
CA GLN A 31 1.39 -13.74 30.74
C GLN A 31 2.31 -13.34 29.59
N ARG A 32 3.33 -12.50 29.85
CA ARG A 32 4.35 -12.12 28.86
C ARG A 32 5.19 -13.30 28.41
N LEU A 33 5.59 -14.19 29.33
CA LEU A 33 6.32 -15.41 29.02
C LEU A 33 5.51 -16.32 28.09
N MET A 34 4.22 -16.53 28.40
CA MET A 34 3.32 -17.34 27.58
C MET A 34 3.14 -16.74 26.18
N LYS A 35 2.96 -15.41 26.09
CA LYS A 35 2.91 -14.70 24.79
C LYS A 35 4.22 -14.87 24.01
N ALA A 36 5.37 -14.68 24.67
CA ALA A 36 6.68 -14.81 24.05
C ALA A 36 6.91 -16.24 23.53
N ARG A 37 6.57 -17.27 24.30
CA ARG A 37 6.65 -18.67 23.88
C ARG A 37 5.84 -18.94 22.61
N ASN A 38 4.62 -18.42 22.54
CA ASN A 38 3.76 -18.56 21.36
C ASN A 38 4.32 -17.81 20.16
N GLN A 39 4.84 -16.60 20.38
CA GLN A 39 5.47 -15.80 19.32
C GLN A 39 6.73 -16.47 18.78
N VAL A 40 7.58 -17.05 19.62
CA VAL A 40 8.77 -17.81 19.17
C VAL A 40 8.35 -18.94 18.24
N ARG A 41 7.36 -19.76 18.63
CA ARG A 41 6.84 -20.85 17.77
C ARG A 41 6.32 -20.34 16.44
N LEU A 42 5.54 -19.26 16.45
CA LEU A 42 4.98 -18.66 15.23
C LEU A 42 6.09 -18.12 14.33
N HIS A 43 7.07 -17.42 14.89
CA HIS A 43 8.18 -16.85 14.13
C HIS A 43 9.09 -17.92 13.56
N SER A 44 9.40 -18.99 14.32
CA SER A 44 10.15 -20.13 13.80
C SER A 44 9.41 -20.79 12.63
N SER A 45 8.12 -21.10 12.78
CA SER A 45 7.35 -21.71 11.69
C SER A 45 7.26 -20.81 10.46
N ASN A 46 7.13 -19.50 10.63
CA ASN A 46 7.13 -18.56 9.51
C ASN A 46 8.50 -18.46 8.85
N TYR A 47 9.58 -18.52 9.63
CA TYR A 47 10.94 -18.54 9.11
C TYR A 47 11.19 -19.82 8.30
N ASP A 48 10.82 -20.99 8.82
CA ASP A 48 11.00 -22.27 8.13
C ASP A 48 10.26 -22.27 6.78
N LYS A 49 8.98 -21.85 6.78
CA LYS A 49 8.20 -21.72 5.53
C LYS A 49 8.82 -20.76 4.53
N PHE A 50 9.37 -19.64 5.02
CA PHE A 50 10.05 -18.67 4.18
C PHE A 50 11.36 -19.24 3.62
N ALA A 51 12.15 -19.94 4.44
CA ALA A 51 13.37 -20.61 4.00
C ALA A 51 13.08 -21.71 2.96
N ASP A 52 12.10 -22.58 3.22
CA ASP A 52 11.65 -23.63 2.29
C ASP A 52 11.17 -23.06 0.95
N ALA A 53 10.51 -21.89 0.97
CA ALA A 53 10.07 -21.20 -0.25
C ALA A 53 11.23 -20.59 -1.05
N LEU A 54 12.35 -20.26 -0.38
CA LEU A 54 13.54 -19.68 -1.00
C LEU A 54 14.51 -20.74 -1.54
N ASP A 55 14.55 -21.93 -0.94
CA ASP A 55 15.45 -23.03 -1.31
C ASP A 55 15.45 -23.40 -2.82
N PRO A 56 14.33 -23.40 -3.54
CA PRO A 56 14.31 -23.67 -4.99
C PRO A 56 14.82 -22.51 -5.86
N LEU A 57 14.89 -21.29 -5.31
CA LEU A 57 15.10 -20.05 -6.06
C LEU A 57 16.52 -19.47 -5.89
N TYR A 58 17.26 -19.90 -4.87
CA TYR A 58 18.55 -19.30 -4.52
C TYR A 58 19.64 -20.36 -4.30
N SER A 59 20.80 -20.16 -4.94
CA SER A 59 22.02 -20.92 -4.63
C SER A 59 22.60 -20.50 -3.28
N SER A 60 23.20 -21.42 -2.51
CA SER A 60 23.90 -21.20 -1.22
C SER A 60 24.69 -19.87 -1.11
N ASN A 61 25.29 -19.42 -2.22
CA ASN A 61 26.08 -18.19 -2.33
C ASN A 61 25.27 -16.90 -2.07
N TYR A 62 23.94 -16.92 -2.18
CA TYR A 62 23.11 -15.72 -2.06
C TYR A 62 22.92 -15.29 -0.60
N LEU A 63 22.79 -16.25 0.32
CA LEU A 63 22.71 -16.00 1.76
C LEU A 63 24.03 -15.43 2.30
N GLU A 64 25.16 -16.00 1.89
CA GLU A 64 26.49 -15.49 2.24
C GLU A 64 26.68 -14.04 1.76
N ALA A 65 26.34 -13.76 0.49
CA ALA A 65 26.39 -12.40 -0.05
C ALA A 65 25.48 -11.41 0.71
N TRP A 66 24.31 -11.87 1.20
CA TRP A 66 23.40 -11.05 1.99
C TRP A 66 23.95 -10.74 3.39
N VAL A 67 24.54 -11.74 4.06
CA VAL A 67 25.21 -11.56 5.35
C VAL A 67 26.39 -10.61 5.20
N ASP A 68 27.22 -10.79 4.17
CA ASP A 68 28.36 -9.91 3.88
C ASP A 68 27.94 -8.46 3.63
N LEU A 69 26.84 -8.25 2.90
CA LEU A 69 26.26 -6.94 2.65
C LEU A 69 25.71 -6.27 3.91
N GLU A 70 25.26 -7.04 4.90
CA GLU A 70 24.81 -6.51 6.19
C GLU A 70 25.97 -6.20 7.13
N GLU A 71 26.93 -7.13 7.28
CA GLU A 71 28.06 -6.98 8.20
C GLU A 71 29.03 -5.88 7.75
N ASN A 72 29.27 -5.75 6.44
CA ASN A 72 30.19 -4.76 5.87
C ASN A 72 29.47 -3.50 5.36
N TYR A 73 28.23 -3.24 5.81
CA TYR A 73 27.47 -2.08 5.36
C TYR A 73 28.10 -0.77 5.86
N ILE A 74 28.63 0.02 4.93
CA ILE A 74 29.09 1.39 5.19
C ILE A 74 28.05 2.35 4.61
N PRO A 75 27.50 3.30 5.40
CA PRO A 75 26.53 4.26 4.90
C PRO A 75 27.21 5.28 3.98
N SER A 76 27.28 4.97 2.68
CA SER A 76 27.76 5.85 1.62
C SER A 76 26.73 6.04 0.51
N VAL A 77 26.83 7.15 -0.23
CA VAL A 77 25.94 7.46 -1.35
C VAL A 77 26.22 6.48 -2.49
N GLY A 78 25.19 5.74 -2.93
CA GLY A 78 25.29 4.78 -4.06
C GLY A 78 25.61 3.33 -3.67
N GLN A 79 26.00 3.04 -2.43
CA GLN A 79 26.26 1.67 -1.99
C GLN A 79 24.97 0.87 -1.79
N GLN A 80 24.96 -0.36 -2.30
CA GLN A 80 23.88 -1.32 -2.11
C GLN A 80 23.77 -1.70 -0.64
N SER A 81 22.54 -1.87 -0.19
CA SER A 81 22.20 -2.28 1.17
C SER A 81 21.11 -3.31 1.07
N VAL A 82 21.11 -4.30 1.97
CA VAL A 82 20.00 -5.25 2.12
C VAL A 82 18.65 -4.53 2.30
N TYR A 83 18.68 -3.34 2.91
CA TYR A 83 17.49 -2.53 3.16
C TYR A 83 17.12 -1.58 2.02
N LYS A 84 17.96 -1.46 0.98
CA LYS A 84 17.62 -0.74 -0.25
C LYS A 84 17.19 -1.78 -1.27
N ALA A 85 15.89 -1.86 -1.55
CA ALA A 85 15.42 -2.64 -2.68
C ALA A 85 16.16 -2.17 -3.94
N ALA A 86 16.90 -3.08 -4.59
CA ALA A 86 17.50 -2.80 -5.88
C ALA A 86 16.39 -2.29 -6.81
N ALA A 87 16.68 -1.26 -7.61
CA ALA A 87 15.74 -0.80 -8.62
C ALA A 87 15.39 -2.02 -9.49
N GLY A 88 14.14 -2.49 -9.38
CA GLY A 88 13.70 -3.63 -10.16
C GLY A 88 13.81 -3.26 -11.63
N LYS A 89 14.30 -4.17 -12.47
CA LYS A 89 14.24 -4.01 -13.94
C LYS A 89 12.80 -4.05 -14.48
N GLU A 90 11.84 -4.31 -13.60
CA GLU A 90 10.41 -4.36 -13.90
C GLU A 90 9.92 -2.95 -14.26
N ALA A 91 9.38 -2.80 -15.46
CA ALA A 91 8.83 -1.54 -15.94
C ALA A 91 7.74 -1.03 -14.99
N THR A 92 7.90 0.21 -14.55
CA THR A 92 6.87 0.93 -13.81
C THR A 92 5.79 1.40 -14.76
N ARG A 93 4.65 1.83 -14.19
CA ARG A 93 3.56 2.40 -14.98
C ARG A 93 4.00 3.61 -15.81
N GLU A 94 4.88 4.45 -15.28
CA GLU A 94 5.43 5.62 -15.98
C GLU A 94 6.32 5.18 -17.15
N ASP A 95 7.15 4.15 -16.94
CA ASP A 95 7.97 3.57 -18.00
C ASP A 95 7.10 3.00 -19.13
N ILE A 96 6.01 2.31 -18.79
CA ILE A 96 5.07 1.76 -19.78
C ILE A 96 4.45 2.87 -20.62
N ILE A 97 3.98 3.94 -19.98
CA ILE A 97 3.43 5.10 -20.70
C ILE A 97 4.50 5.71 -21.61
N ALA A 98 5.73 5.90 -21.12
CA ALA A 98 6.83 6.43 -21.93
C ALA A 98 7.16 5.51 -23.12
N THR A 99 7.16 4.20 -22.94
CA THR A 99 7.40 3.26 -24.05
C THR A 99 6.32 3.36 -25.12
N ILE A 100 5.04 3.47 -24.71
CA ILE A 100 3.93 3.56 -25.66
C ILE A 100 3.97 4.90 -26.40
N THR A 101 4.16 6.03 -25.70
CA THR A 101 4.26 7.34 -26.33
C THR A 101 5.47 7.47 -27.26
N HIS A 102 6.62 6.86 -26.90
CA HIS A 102 7.79 6.83 -27.78
C HIS A 102 7.59 5.93 -29.00
N SER A 103 6.86 4.81 -28.87
CA SER A 103 6.57 3.92 -30.00
C SER A 103 5.66 4.57 -31.05
N GLU A 104 4.82 5.53 -30.65
CA GLU A 104 3.96 6.31 -31.56
C GLU A 104 4.70 7.45 -32.26
N MET A 105 5.77 7.99 -31.66
CA MET A 105 6.59 9.04 -32.28
C MET A 105 7.68 8.50 -33.20
N GLY A 106 8.04 7.21 -33.10
CA GLY A 106 9.05 6.57 -33.94
C GLY A 106 8.44 5.86 -35.14
N ASP A 107 9.09 5.96 -36.30
CA ASP A 107 8.81 5.23 -37.55
C ASP A 107 8.84 3.70 -37.35
N SER A 108 7.82 3.13 -36.74
CA SER A 108 7.61 1.68 -36.75
C SER A 108 6.91 1.25 -38.04
N ALA A 109 7.31 0.10 -38.60
CA ALA A 109 6.84 -0.40 -39.90
C ALA A 109 5.36 -0.84 -39.90
N GLN A 110 4.69 -0.83 -38.74
CA GLN A 110 3.25 -1.03 -38.61
C GLN A 110 2.61 0.30 -38.19
N PRO A 111 1.51 0.72 -38.82
CA PRO A 111 0.81 1.92 -38.39
C PRO A 111 0.37 1.72 -36.92
N PRO A 112 0.81 2.56 -35.97
CA PRO A 112 0.22 2.54 -34.64
C PRO A 112 -1.28 2.78 -34.78
N LEU A 113 -2.07 2.10 -33.94
CA LEU A 113 -3.50 2.41 -33.82
C LEU A 113 -3.64 3.93 -33.62
N PRO A 114 -4.44 4.63 -34.44
CA PRO A 114 -4.59 6.06 -34.31
C PRO A 114 -5.07 6.39 -32.89
N ASN A 115 -4.45 7.39 -32.25
CA ASN A 115 -4.80 7.90 -30.92
C ASN A 115 -4.52 6.99 -29.70
N LEU A 116 -3.72 5.92 -29.84
CA LEU A 116 -3.36 5.02 -28.73
C LEU A 116 -2.84 5.76 -27.47
N SER A 117 -1.99 6.79 -27.62
CA SER A 117 -1.48 7.59 -26.50
C SER A 117 -2.58 8.36 -25.76
N ILE A 118 -3.59 8.84 -26.50
CA ILE A 118 -4.76 9.52 -25.90
C ILE A 118 -5.56 8.51 -25.06
N HIS A 119 -5.78 7.30 -25.58
CA HIS A 119 -6.47 6.23 -24.86
C HIS A 119 -5.70 5.79 -23.61
N VAL A 120 -4.38 5.61 -23.72
CA VAL A 120 -3.48 5.28 -22.60
C VAL A 120 -3.55 6.37 -21.52
N LEU A 121 -3.47 7.64 -21.92
CA LEU A 121 -3.54 8.76 -20.98
C LEU A 121 -4.90 8.86 -20.29
N TRP A 122 -5.99 8.63 -21.03
CA TRP A 122 -7.35 8.62 -20.48
C TRP A 122 -7.53 7.48 -19.47
N MET A 123 -7.12 6.25 -19.80
CA MET A 123 -7.14 5.12 -18.86
C MET A 123 -6.26 5.40 -17.64
N ASN A 124 -5.10 5.99 -17.86
CA ASN A 124 -4.18 6.36 -16.80
C ASN A 124 -4.83 7.33 -15.80
N LYS A 125 -5.55 8.34 -16.30
CA LYS A 125 -6.34 9.24 -15.45
C LYS A 125 -7.43 8.50 -14.69
N GLY A 126 -8.17 7.60 -15.34
CA GLY A 126 -9.23 6.80 -14.69
C GLY A 126 -8.70 5.93 -13.56
N LEU A 127 -7.55 5.27 -13.77
CA LEU A 127 -6.85 4.50 -12.74
C LEU A 127 -6.39 5.35 -11.54
N ASP A 128 -6.02 6.62 -11.76
CA ASP A 128 -5.68 7.55 -10.68
C ASP A 128 -6.92 7.99 -9.90
N ILE A 129 -8.04 8.21 -10.61
CA ILE A 129 -9.34 8.49 -9.98
C ILE A 129 -9.78 7.30 -9.12
N GLN A 130 -9.65 6.04 -9.58
CA GLN A 130 -9.93 4.86 -8.76
C GLN A 130 -9.09 4.82 -7.47
N ARG A 131 -7.83 5.25 -7.54
CA ARG A 131 -6.96 5.35 -6.36
C ARG A 131 -7.49 6.41 -5.39
N GLU A 132 -7.93 7.55 -5.90
CA GLU A 132 -8.50 8.64 -5.10
C GLU A 132 -9.84 8.24 -4.46
N GLN A 133 -10.73 7.58 -5.21
CA GLN A 133 -12.00 7.01 -4.70
C GLN A 133 -11.75 6.11 -3.49
N ARG A 134 -10.85 5.13 -3.59
CA ARG A 134 -10.54 4.22 -2.47
C ARG A 134 -9.95 4.92 -1.26
N ARG A 135 -9.04 5.88 -1.48
CA ARG A 135 -8.47 6.68 -0.38
C ARG A 135 -9.56 7.48 0.34
N LEU A 136 -10.48 8.05 -0.43
CA LEU A 136 -11.61 8.81 0.11
C LEU A 136 -12.58 7.91 0.86
N GLN A 137 -12.87 6.71 0.34
CA GLN A 137 -13.72 5.70 0.98
C GLN A 137 -13.14 5.24 2.33
N LEU A 138 -11.83 4.98 2.40
CA LEU A 138 -11.16 4.66 3.68
C LEU A 138 -11.19 5.83 4.66
N ARG A 139 -11.22 7.07 4.16
CA ARG A 139 -11.29 8.28 4.99
C ARG A 139 -12.72 8.52 5.48
N SER A 140 -13.73 8.36 4.63
CA SER A 140 -15.14 8.53 5.00
C SER A 140 -15.54 7.52 6.08
N GLN A 141 -15.06 6.27 6.01
CA GLN A 141 -15.26 5.26 7.06
C GLN A 141 -14.67 5.65 8.43
N LYS A 142 -13.64 6.51 8.46
CA LYS A 142 -13.02 6.97 9.72
C LYS A 142 -13.72 8.19 10.31
N ILE A 143 -14.43 8.96 9.49
CA ILE A 143 -15.14 10.17 9.91
C ILE A 143 -16.54 9.74 10.36
N ASN A 144 -16.69 9.56 11.68
CA ASN A 144 -17.97 9.21 12.30
C ASN A 144 -18.74 10.46 12.74
N SER A 145 -19.94 10.28 13.30
CA SER A 145 -20.79 11.38 13.81
C SER A 145 -20.18 12.17 14.98
N GLY A 146 -19.05 11.72 15.55
CA GLY A 146 -18.31 12.42 16.60
C GLY A 146 -17.07 13.16 16.08
N ALA A 147 -16.84 13.18 14.77
CA ALA A 147 -15.74 13.91 14.16
C ALA A 147 -15.98 15.42 14.21
N MET A 148 -14.90 16.20 14.14
CA MET A 148 -15.00 17.65 14.15
C MET A 148 -15.68 18.15 12.87
N GLU A 149 -16.44 19.24 12.94
CA GLU A 149 -17.09 19.88 11.78
C GLU A 149 -16.09 20.15 10.63
N ILE A 150 -14.87 20.56 10.99
CA ILE A 150 -13.75 20.76 10.05
C ILE A 150 -13.42 19.48 9.25
N ASP A 151 -13.51 18.30 9.87
CA ASP A 151 -13.24 17.04 9.18
C ASP A 151 -14.37 16.66 8.21
N HIS A 152 -15.62 16.97 8.56
CA HIS A 152 -16.76 16.84 7.66
C HIS A 152 -16.65 17.78 6.46
N ASP A 153 -16.27 19.04 6.67
CA ASP A 153 -16.05 20.01 5.59
C ASP A 153 -14.93 19.57 4.65
N ARG A 154 -13.82 19.07 5.21
CA ARG A 154 -12.72 18.52 4.41
C ARG A 154 -13.15 17.32 3.59
N LEU A 155 -13.99 16.45 4.13
CA LEU A 155 -14.55 15.31 3.39
C LEU A 155 -15.45 15.79 2.25
N ARG A 156 -16.36 16.74 2.52
CA ARG A 156 -17.25 17.33 1.52
C ARG A 156 -16.47 17.97 0.37
N ASN A 157 -15.45 18.77 0.68
CA ASN A 157 -14.60 19.40 -0.33
C ASN A 157 -13.84 18.37 -1.16
N SER A 158 -13.35 17.30 -0.52
CA SER A 158 -12.67 16.19 -1.22
C SER A 158 -13.62 15.45 -2.16
N ARG A 159 -14.88 15.20 -1.74
CA ARG A 159 -15.93 14.60 -2.57
C ARG A 159 -16.26 15.47 -3.77
N GLN A 160 -16.44 16.78 -3.56
CA GLN A 160 -16.75 17.71 -4.66
C GLN A 160 -15.60 17.77 -5.69
N ALA A 161 -14.35 17.82 -5.23
CA ALA A 161 -13.19 17.81 -6.11
C ALA A 161 -13.09 16.51 -6.92
N LEU A 162 -13.36 15.37 -6.29
CA LEU A 162 -13.38 14.06 -6.94
C LEU A 162 -14.48 13.99 -8.01
N TRP A 163 -15.68 14.46 -7.68
CA TRP A 163 -16.81 14.50 -8.60
C TRP A 163 -16.51 15.34 -9.85
N MET A 164 -15.94 16.54 -9.70
CA MET A 164 -15.51 17.35 -10.84
C MET A 164 -14.49 16.62 -11.72
N ARG A 165 -13.59 15.84 -11.10
CA ARG A 165 -12.56 15.09 -11.80
C ARG A 165 -13.12 13.88 -12.54
N ILE A 166 -14.11 13.19 -11.96
CA ILE A 166 -14.85 12.09 -12.60
C ILE A 166 -15.57 12.63 -13.84
N ASN A 167 -16.31 13.73 -13.70
CA ASN A 167 -17.04 14.33 -14.83
C ASN A 167 -16.09 14.80 -15.93
N ALA A 168 -14.99 15.48 -15.58
CA ALA A 168 -14.00 15.90 -16.56
C ALA A 168 -13.29 14.71 -17.27
N TRP A 169 -13.20 13.56 -16.61
CA TRP A 169 -12.67 12.34 -17.20
C TRP A 169 -13.69 11.65 -18.12
N ARG A 170 -14.98 11.65 -17.75
CA ARG A 170 -16.09 11.16 -18.59
C ARG A 170 -16.21 11.95 -19.89
N THR A 171 -16.12 13.28 -19.84
CA THR A 171 -16.19 14.11 -21.05
C THR A 171 -15.01 13.91 -22.01
N GLN A 172 -13.90 13.34 -21.51
CA GLN A 172 -12.72 12.98 -22.32
C GLN A 172 -12.76 11.52 -22.81
N ALA A 173 -13.86 10.79 -22.59
CA ALA A 173 -13.97 9.40 -22.98
C ALA A 173 -13.91 9.24 -24.52
N PRO A 174 -13.14 8.27 -25.02
CA PRO A 174 -13.17 7.90 -26.44
C PRO A 174 -14.55 7.44 -26.89
N GLU A 175 -14.91 7.70 -28.16
CA GLU A 175 -16.19 7.31 -28.76
C GLU A 175 -16.45 5.78 -28.72
N GLU A 176 -15.37 5.00 -28.68
CA GLU A 176 -15.40 3.53 -28.62
C GLU A 176 -15.77 2.98 -27.24
N VAL A 177 -15.77 3.82 -26.19
CA VAL A 177 -16.18 3.43 -24.84
C VAL A 177 -17.70 3.62 -24.74
N PRO A 178 -18.47 2.60 -24.29
CA PRO A 178 -19.91 2.74 -24.11
C PRO A 178 -20.23 3.97 -23.25
N GLN A 179 -20.96 4.92 -23.83
CA GLN A 179 -21.46 6.07 -23.08
C GLN A 179 -22.61 5.58 -22.19
N VAL A 180 -22.54 5.91 -20.91
CA VAL A 180 -23.68 5.72 -20.00
C VAL A 180 -24.65 6.85 -20.28
N ASP A 181 -25.91 6.52 -20.56
CA ASP A 181 -26.95 7.50 -20.86
C ASP A 181 -27.04 8.56 -19.75
N GLU A 182 -26.88 9.84 -20.13
CA GLU A 182 -26.92 10.98 -19.21
C GLU A 182 -28.24 11.07 -18.41
N GLU A 183 -29.32 10.43 -18.90
CA GLU A 183 -30.62 10.35 -18.24
C GLU A 183 -30.61 9.44 -16.98
N ALA A 184 -29.69 8.46 -16.92
CA ALA A 184 -29.51 7.60 -15.74
C ALA A 184 -28.67 8.28 -14.64
N ASP A 185 -27.80 9.22 -15.01
CA ASP A 185 -26.92 9.95 -14.09
C ASP A 185 -27.70 10.95 -13.20
N PHE A 186 -28.82 11.51 -13.67
CA PHE A 186 -29.71 12.35 -12.84
C PHE A 186 -30.43 11.56 -11.74
N ALA A 187 -30.63 10.25 -11.91
CA ALA A 187 -31.19 9.38 -10.88
C ALA A 187 -30.15 8.96 -9.83
N HIS A 188 -28.85 9.11 -10.11
CA HIS A 188 -27.73 8.72 -9.23
C HIS A 188 -27.22 9.87 -8.33
N CYS A 189 -27.94 10.98 -8.26
CA CYS A 189 -27.56 12.19 -7.51
C CYS A 189 -27.35 11.97 -5.99
N ASP A 190 -27.77 10.82 -5.44
CA ASP A 190 -27.58 10.44 -4.04
C ASP A 190 -26.36 9.54 -3.77
N SER A 191 -25.64 9.10 -4.81
CA SER A 191 -24.45 8.25 -4.65
C SER A 191 -23.20 9.07 -4.33
N ASN A 192 -22.40 8.63 -3.36
CA ASN A 192 -21.13 9.31 -3.08
C ASN A 192 -20.14 9.08 -4.24
N PRO A 193 -19.29 10.06 -4.61
CA PRO A 193 -18.35 9.93 -5.71
C PRO A 193 -17.27 8.85 -5.48
N GLU A 194 -17.02 8.46 -4.22
CA GLU A 194 -16.14 7.34 -3.89
C GLU A 194 -16.72 5.94 -4.18
N ASP A 195 -18.05 5.81 -4.31
CA ASP A 195 -18.74 4.55 -4.55
C ASP A 195 -19.18 4.39 -6.02
N GLU A 196 -18.94 5.42 -6.83
CA GLU A 196 -19.30 5.46 -8.25
C GLU A 196 -18.39 4.56 -9.09
N GLU A 197 -18.98 3.66 -9.87
CA GLU A 197 -18.24 2.75 -10.74
C GLU A 197 -17.68 3.49 -11.96
N LEU A 198 -16.36 3.44 -12.14
CA LEU A 198 -15.72 4.00 -13.33
C LEU A 198 -15.80 3.00 -14.49
N ILE A 199 -16.10 3.54 -15.67
CA ILE A 199 -16.18 2.83 -16.96
C ILE A 199 -14.76 2.54 -17.47
N LEU A 200 -13.99 1.74 -16.74
CA LEU A 200 -12.74 1.16 -17.22
C LEU A 200 -13.01 -0.23 -17.82
N PRO A 201 -12.20 -0.71 -18.77
CA PRO A 201 -12.37 -2.04 -19.37
C PRO A 201 -12.49 -3.18 -18.34
N SER A 202 -11.79 -3.08 -17.21
CA SER A 202 -11.87 -4.06 -16.11
C SER A 202 -13.21 -4.09 -15.36
N SER A 203 -13.98 -2.99 -15.40
CA SER A 203 -15.33 -2.88 -14.82
C SER A 203 -16.42 -3.31 -15.81
N LEU A 204 -16.14 -3.28 -17.12
CA LEU A 204 -17.11 -3.63 -18.16
C LEU A 204 -17.34 -5.14 -18.26
N GLU A 205 -18.52 -5.53 -18.71
CA GLU A 205 -18.82 -6.92 -19.09
C GLU A 205 -17.98 -7.36 -20.30
N ILE A 206 -17.67 -8.66 -20.39
CA ILE A 206 -16.74 -9.21 -21.40
C ILE A 206 -17.16 -8.85 -22.82
N GLU A 207 -18.48 -8.80 -23.09
CA GLU A 207 -19.05 -8.54 -24.41
C GLU A 207 -18.89 -7.09 -24.87
N CYS A 208 -18.80 -6.14 -23.93
CA CYS A 208 -18.70 -4.71 -24.21
C CYS A 208 -17.25 -4.18 -24.18
N ARG A 209 -16.25 -5.06 -24.05
CA ARG A 209 -14.84 -4.66 -23.93
C ARG A 209 -14.20 -4.47 -25.31
N PRO A 210 -13.67 -3.27 -25.62
CA PRO A 210 -12.79 -3.12 -26.77
C PRO A 210 -11.50 -3.92 -26.53
N LYS A 211 -11.11 -4.74 -27.51
CA LYS A 211 -9.94 -5.62 -27.41
C LYS A 211 -8.63 -4.82 -27.24
N ASP A 212 -8.52 -3.71 -27.95
CA ASP A 212 -7.34 -2.83 -27.92
C ASP A 212 -7.20 -2.12 -26.56
N PHE A 213 -8.32 -1.81 -25.92
CA PHE A 213 -8.34 -1.18 -24.60
C PHE A 213 -7.97 -2.18 -23.49
N THR A 214 -8.31 -3.45 -23.70
CA THR A 214 -8.03 -4.54 -22.76
C THR A 214 -6.53 -4.80 -22.63
N SER A 215 -5.81 -4.86 -23.75
CA SER A 215 -4.35 -5.05 -23.75
C SER A 215 -3.62 -3.89 -23.07
N VAL A 216 -4.02 -2.65 -23.37
CA VAL A 216 -3.47 -1.44 -22.77
C VAL A 216 -3.72 -1.38 -21.27
N GLU A 217 -4.95 -1.65 -20.80
CA GLU A 217 -5.22 -1.65 -19.37
C GLU A 217 -4.41 -2.75 -18.66
N ILE A 218 -4.29 -3.94 -19.27
CA ILE A 218 -3.45 -5.02 -18.72
C ILE A 218 -2.01 -4.53 -18.49
N GLU A 219 -1.40 -3.83 -19.46
CA GLU A 219 -0.04 -3.32 -19.31
C GLU A 219 0.05 -2.25 -18.22
N LEU A 220 -0.88 -1.30 -18.18
CA LEU A 220 -0.93 -0.29 -17.12
C LEU A 220 -1.10 -0.92 -15.73
N ARG A 221 -1.90 -1.99 -15.61
CA ARG A 221 -2.09 -2.74 -14.36
C ARG A 221 -0.84 -3.53 -13.96
N LYS A 222 -0.07 -4.08 -14.91
CA LYS A 222 1.24 -4.68 -14.63
C LYS A 222 2.20 -3.63 -14.06
N GLY A 223 2.28 -2.46 -14.69
CA GLY A 223 3.10 -1.35 -14.18
C GLY A 223 2.66 -0.90 -12.79
N GLN A 224 1.36 -0.84 -12.52
CA GLN A 224 0.79 -0.54 -11.20
C GLN A 224 1.15 -1.62 -10.15
N ALA A 225 1.09 -2.89 -10.52
CA ALA A 225 1.47 -4.01 -9.67
C ALA A 225 2.97 -3.98 -9.33
N ASN A 226 3.84 -3.78 -10.32
CA ASN A 226 5.29 -3.66 -10.11
C ASN A 226 5.63 -2.46 -9.21
N GLN A 227 5.05 -1.29 -9.48
CA GLN A 227 5.27 -0.08 -8.67
C GLN A 227 4.80 -0.27 -7.21
N SER A 228 3.65 -0.93 -7.01
CA SER A 228 3.16 -1.23 -5.66
C SER A 228 4.01 -2.26 -4.92
N LEU A 229 4.56 -3.28 -5.61
CA LEU A 229 5.55 -4.20 -5.04
C LEU A 229 6.85 -3.49 -4.64
N GLN A 230 7.40 -2.65 -5.51
CA GLN A 230 8.59 -1.87 -5.21
C GLN A 230 8.37 -0.97 -3.99
N THR A 231 7.21 -0.31 -3.93
CA THR A 231 6.83 0.52 -2.78
C THR A 231 6.69 -0.32 -1.51
N LEU A 232 6.05 -1.48 -1.60
CA LEU A 232 5.86 -2.40 -0.47
C LEU A 232 7.21 -2.90 0.06
N ARG A 233 8.12 -3.35 -0.81
CA ARG A 233 9.48 -3.75 -0.45
C ARG A 233 10.21 -2.63 0.28
N ARG A 234 10.19 -1.41 -0.28
CA ARG A 234 10.80 -0.22 0.33
C ARG A 234 10.23 0.09 1.73
N LEU A 235 8.90 0.04 1.88
CA LEU A 235 8.24 0.33 3.15
C LEU A 235 8.53 -0.74 4.22
N LEU A 236 8.59 -2.02 3.83
CA LEU A 236 9.00 -3.09 4.73
C LEU A 236 10.45 -2.90 5.20
N SER A 237 11.37 -2.59 4.29
CA SER A 237 12.75 -2.29 4.67
C SER A 237 12.85 -1.10 5.61
N GLN A 238 12.11 -0.02 5.36
CA GLN A 238 12.02 1.13 6.28
C GLN A 238 11.48 0.71 7.66
N GLN A 239 10.45 -0.13 7.69
CA GLN A 239 9.88 -0.63 8.94
C GLN A 239 10.90 -1.45 9.74
N LEU A 240 11.70 -2.29 9.08
CA LEU A 240 12.76 -3.08 9.70
C LEU A 240 13.85 -2.19 10.31
N VAL A 241 14.35 -1.22 9.54
CA VAL A 241 15.37 -0.26 10.02
C VAL A 241 14.85 0.51 11.24
N LEU A 242 13.62 1.03 11.18
CA LEU A 242 13.02 1.73 12.31
C LEU A 242 12.86 0.84 13.54
N ARG A 243 12.44 -0.43 13.39
CA ARG A 243 12.37 -1.37 14.52
C ARG A 243 13.72 -1.55 15.20
N ARG A 244 14.80 -1.66 14.41
CA ARG A 244 16.17 -1.75 14.92
C ARG A 244 16.56 -0.50 15.70
N GLU A 245 16.35 0.69 15.12
CA GLU A 245 16.69 1.96 15.77
C GLU A 245 15.91 2.20 17.07
N VAL A 246 14.60 1.90 17.06
CA VAL A 246 13.75 2.03 18.25
C VAL A 246 14.25 1.14 19.37
N ARG A 247 14.69 -0.09 19.06
CA ARG A 247 15.20 -1.04 20.05
C ARG A 247 16.52 -0.57 20.68
N VAL A 248 17.39 0.08 19.92
CA VAL A 248 18.73 0.49 20.37
C VAL A 248 18.72 1.87 21.04
N SER A 249 18.01 2.84 20.46
CA SER A 249 18.19 4.26 20.75
C SER A 249 17.08 4.85 21.63
N ILE A 250 15.86 4.31 21.57
CA ILE A 250 14.71 4.96 22.21
C ILE A 250 14.58 4.53 23.67
N ARG A 251 14.74 5.52 24.57
CA ARG A 251 14.45 5.41 26.00
C ARG A 251 13.40 6.45 26.38
N GLY A 252 12.40 6.04 27.17
CA GLY A 252 11.36 6.94 27.69
C GLY A 252 10.08 6.99 26.87
N GLN A 253 9.01 7.50 27.50
CA GLN A 253 7.64 7.41 27.01
C GLN A 253 7.36 8.29 25.79
N HIS A 254 7.82 9.55 25.77
CA HIS A 254 7.54 10.45 24.65
C HIS A 254 8.17 10.00 23.33
N ALA A 255 9.42 9.54 23.38
CA ALA A 255 10.11 9.02 22.22
C ALA A 255 9.46 7.72 21.72
N ALA A 256 8.98 6.86 22.63
CA ALA A 256 8.21 5.67 22.27
C ALA A 256 6.88 6.03 21.59
N THR A 257 6.13 7.02 22.09
CA THR A 257 4.88 7.47 21.45
C THR A 257 5.13 8.02 20.04
N ARG A 258 6.20 8.80 19.84
CA ARG A 258 6.56 9.30 18.51
C ARG A 258 6.93 8.17 17.54
N ALA A 259 7.71 7.20 18.00
CA ALA A 259 8.06 6.02 17.20
C ALA A 259 6.83 5.20 16.80
N ASN A 260 5.88 5.00 17.73
CA ASN A 260 4.61 4.34 17.43
C ASN A 260 3.82 5.08 16.35
N GLY A 261 3.75 6.41 16.41
CA GLY A 261 3.12 7.20 15.36
C GLY A 261 3.79 7.04 13.99
N LEU A 262 5.11 6.84 13.94
CA LEU A 262 5.82 6.52 12.68
C LEU A 262 5.49 5.09 12.20
N PHE A 263 5.44 4.11 13.11
CA PHE A 263 5.03 2.74 12.76
C PHE A 263 3.61 2.68 12.21
N ASP A 264 2.68 3.45 12.78
CA ASP A 264 1.30 3.49 12.33
C ASP A 264 1.20 4.07 10.91
N ARG A 265 1.98 5.12 10.61
CA ARG A 265 2.05 5.71 9.27
C ARG A 265 2.58 4.71 8.25
N ILE A 266 3.73 4.09 8.52
CA ILE A 266 4.32 3.11 7.61
C ILE A 266 3.41 1.89 7.47
N GLY A 267 2.80 1.43 8.56
CA GLY A 267 1.81 0.35 8.56
C GLY A 267 0.60 0.67 7.69
N SER A 268 0.09 1.91 7.72
CA SER A 268 -0.98 2.33 6.82
C SER A 268 -0.56 2.35 5.35
N GLN A 269 0.66 2.79 5.05
CA GLN A 269 1.21 2.81 3.68
C GLN A 269 1.46 1.40 3.14
N ILE A 270 1.90 0.46 3.99
CA ILE A 270 2.07 -0.96 3.61
C ILE A 270 0.71 -1.55 3.23
N LYS A 271 -0.32 -1.33 4.06
CA LYS A 271 -1.68 -1.81 3.79
C LYS A 271 -2.23 -1.21 2.49
N GLU A 272 -2.04 0.09 2.28
CA GLU A 272 -2.46 0.77 1.06
C GLU A 272 -1.76 0.18 -0.17
N SER A 273 -0.43 0.02 -0.12
CA SER A 273 0.36 -0.53 -1.24
C SER A 273 -0.04 -1.97 -1.54
N ALA A 274 -0.25 -2.80 -0.50
CA ALA A 274 -0.71 -4.18 -0.66
C ALA A 274 -2.13 -4.26 -1.26
N ASN A 275 -3.03 -3.35 -0.87
CA ASN A 275 -4.36 -3.30 -1.46
C ASN A 275 -4.31 -2.87 -2.93
N LEU A 276 -3.49 -1.89 -3.29
CA LEU A 276 -3.29 -1.49 -4.69
C LEU A 276 -2.79 -2.64 -5.55
N TYR A 277 -1.83 -3.40 -5.03
CA TYR A 277 -1.32 -4.60 -5.69
C TYR A 277 -2.44 -5.63 -5.92
N ARG A 278 -3.21 -5.97 -4.88
CA ARG A 278 -4.31 -6.94 -4.98
C ARG A 278 -5.39 -6.49 -5.97
N CYS A 279 -5.75 -5.21 -5.96
CA CYS A 279 -6.71 -4.66 -6.90
C CYS A 279 -6.19 -4.67 -8.35
N ALA A 280 -4.90 -4.40 -8.55
CA ALA A 280 -4.30 -4.52 -9.87
C ALA A 280 -4.35 -5.98 -10.35
N LEU A 281 -4.04 -6.93 -9.46
CA LEU A 281 -4.09 -8.36 -9.76
C LEU A 281 -5.51 -8.86 -10.04
N SER A 282 -6.51 -8.40 -9.29
CA SER A 282 -7.91 -8.74 -9.56
C SER A 282 -8.38 -8.19 -10.90
N ALA A 283 -8.01 -6.95 -11.23
CA ALA A 283 -8.32 -6.35 -12.53
C ALA A 283 -7.63 -7.10 -13.69
N MET A 284 -6.36 -7.49 -13.53
CA MET A 284 -5.66 -8.30 -14.53
C MET A 284 -6.34 -9.67 -14.74
N HIS A 285 -6.86 -10.27 -13.67
CA HIS A 285 -7.63 -11.50 -13.75
C HIS A 285 -8.98 -11.31 -14.46
N THR A 286 -9.73 -10.23 -14.17
CA THR A 286 -11.02 -9.97 -14.85
C THR A 286 -10.84 -9.71 -16.35
N LEU A 287 -9.72 -9.09 -16.73
CA LEU A 287 -9.34 -8.84 -18.13
C LEU A 287 -8.84 -10.09 -18.88
N GLY A 288 -8.75 -11.25 -18.22
CA GLY A 288 -8.40 -12.52 -18.86
C GLY A 288 -6.91 -12.73 -19.10
N MET A 289 -6.05 -12.13 -18.26
CA MET A 289 -4.60 -12.43 -18.29
C MET A 289 -4.33 -13.92 -18.08
N ASP A 290 -3.34 -14.45 -18.80
CA ASP A 290 -2.92 -15.85 -18.70
C ASP A 290 -2.67 -16.27 -17.24
N SER A 291 -3.28 -17.39 -16.84
CA SER A 291 -3.20 -17.94 -15.48
C SER A 291 -1.76 -18.18 -15.04
N ARG A 292 -0.87 -18.56 -15.97
CA ARG A 292 0.55 -18.79 -15.67
C ARG A 292 1.28 -17.52 -15.23
N LEU A 293 0.97 -16.37 -15.85
CA LEU A 293 1.54 -15.09 -15.45
C LEU A 293 0.95 -14.62 -14.12
N LEU A 294 -0.34 -14.86 -13.89
CA LEU A 294 -0.97 -14.56 -12.62
C LEU A 294 -0.36 -15.35 -11.46
N ASP A 295 0.04 -16.60 -11.70
CA ASP A 295 0.71 -17.43 -10.70
C ASP A 295 2.10 -16.88 -10.33
N LEU A 296 2.87 -16.35 -11.29
CA LEU A 296 4.14 -15.66 -11.00
C LEU A 296 3.93 -14.46 -10.05
N TYR A 297 2.89 -13.67 -10.30
CA TYR A 297 2.55 -12.54 -9.43
C TYR A 297 2.04 -13.03 -8.06
N ARG A 298 1.26 -14.11 -7.98
CA ARG A 298 0.82 -14.68 -6.70
C ARG A 298 1.96 -15.21 -5.83
N VAL A 299 2.97 -15.83 -6.42
CA VAL A 299 4.15 -16.36 -5.69
C VAL A 299 4.95 -15.24 -5.01
N SER A 300 4.97 -14.03 -5.57
CA SER A 300 5.69 -12.87 -5.00
C SER A 300 5.12 -12.31 -3.69
N LEU A 301 4.00 -12.86 -3.21
CA LEU A 301 3.26 -12.40 -2.03
C LEU A 301 3.32 -13.35 -0.81
N HIS A 302 3.90 -14.55 -0.99
CA HIS A 302 4.11 -15.51 0.09
C HIS A 302 5.48 -15.33 0.74
#